data_AF-A0A6C0JWL3-F1
#
_entry.id   AF-A0A6C0JWL3-F1
#
_cell.length_a   1.000
_cell.length_b   1.000
_cell.length_c   1.000
_cell.angle_alpha   90.00
_cell.angle_beta   90.00
_cell.angle_gamma   90.00
#
_symmetry.space_group_name_H-M   'P 1'
#
loop_
_entity.id
_entity.type
_entity.pdbx_description
1 polymer ?
#
loop_
_entity_poly.entity_id
_entity_poly.type
_entity_poly.pdbx_seq_one_letter_code
_entity_poly.pdbx_strand_id
1 'polypeptide(L)'
;MSNKVIMKPQILRLTNSLLLLSFLFFLQFSEKNIYEIILAGCLVITIIVSQLFWNNPIKHSTIHRIDGIVAKISLGLFFGYITLYKKIDTMLFYLFLIIMVWVVYFFFLSDYHSRKQWCCNHHIIYHGMSHIFCFTGSLFAFV
;
A
#
# COMPACT_ATOMS: atom_id res chain seq x y z
N MET A 1 10.97 34.89 -5.55
CA MET A 1 11.04 33.68 -4.69
C MET A 1 9.73 32.91 -4.88
N SER A 2 9.78 31.69 -5.40
CA SER A 2 8.57 30.86 -5.60
C SER A 2 8.08 30.36 -4.24
N ASN A 3 6.83 30.67 -3.89
CA ASN A 3 6.15 30.08 -2.74
C ASN A 3 6.02 28.57 -2.96
N LYS A 4 6.93 27.79 -2.38
CA LYS A 4 6.81 26.32 -2.39
C LYS A 4 5.61 25.93 -1.56
N VAL A 5 4.55 25.47 -2.21
CA VAL A 5 3.36 24.91 -1.55
C VAL A 5 3.80 23.70 -0.72
N ILE A 6 3.62 23.75 0.60
CA ILE A 6 3.93 22.64 1.50
C ILE A 6 2.71 21.71 1.56
N MET A 7 2.87 20.47 1.12
CA MET A 7 1.79 19.48 1.21
C MET A 7 1.67 18.95 2.64
N LYS A 8 0.44 18.83 3.11
CA LYS A 8 0.12 18.23 4.40
C LYS A 8 0.12 16.70 4.26
N PRO A 9 0.85 15.95 5.12
CA PRO A 9 0.93 14.49 5.03
C PRO A 9 -0.41 13.79 5.21
N GLN A 10 -1.42 14.45 5.78
CA GLN A 10 -2.78 13.94 5.92
C GLN A 10 -3.43 13.59 4.56
N ILE A 11 -2.92 14.09 3.43
CA ILE A 11 -3.37 13.66 2.09
C ILE A 11 -3.17 12.15 1.88
N LEU A 12 -2.20 11.54 2.57
CA LEU A 12 -1.92 10.12 2.48
C LEU A 12 -3.05 9.25 3.01
N ARG A 13 -3.88 9.80 3.91
CA ARG A 13 -5.13 9.17 4.34
C ARG A 13 -6.07 8.92 3.18
N LEU A 14 -6.16 9.87 2.23
CA LEU A 14 -7.02 9.73 1.06
C LEU A 14 -6.50 8.62 0.13
N THR A 15 -5.20 8.63 -0.16
CA THR A 15 -4.60 7.58 -1.01
C THR A 15 -4.68 6.20 -0.36
N ASN A 16 -4.53 6.10 0.98
CA ASN A 16 -4.67 4.84 1.71
C ASN A 16 -6.12 4.32 1.68
N SER A 17 -7.12 5.21 1.65
CA SER A 17 -8.53 4.81 1.51
C SER A 17 -8.83 4.08 0.20
N LEU A 18 -7.96 4.14 -0.82
CA LEU A 18 -8.12 3.33 -2.03
C LEU A 18 -8.07 1.83 -1.72
N LEU A 19 -7.36 1.40 -0.67
CA LEU A 19 -7.37 0.00 -0.23
C LEU A 19 -8.75 -0.47 0.23
N LEU A 20 -9.64 0.44 0.63
CA LEU A 20 -11.04 0.09 0.91
C LEU A 20 -11.74 -0.41 -0.35
N LEU A 21 -11.41 0.13 -1.53
CA LEU A 21 -11.95 -0.35 -2.80
C LEU A 21 -11.49 -1.78 -3.09
N SER A 22 -10.24 -2.13 -2.78
CA SER A 22 -9.77 -3.52 -2.87
C SER A 22 -10.53 -4.45 -1.92
N PHE A 23 -10.89 -3.98 -0.72
CA PHE A 23 -11.70 -4.75 0.21
C PHE A 23 -13.13 -4.96 -0.30
N LEU A 24 -13.75 -3.91 -0.86
CA LEU A 24 -15.05 -4.02 -1.51
C LEU A 24 -15.01 -4.98 -2.71
N PHE A 25 -13.92 -4.94 -3.47
CA PHE A 25 -13.68 -5.86 -4.57
C PHE A 25 -13.60 -7.32 -4.09
N PHE A 26 -12.90 -7.57 -2.98
CA PHE A 26 -12.89 -8.88 -2.32
C PHE A 26 -14.31 -9.35 -1.96
N LEU A 27 -15.14 -8.49 -1.35
CA LEU A 27 -16.50 -8.87 -0.97
C LEU A 27 -17.33 -9.31 -2.18
N GLN A 28 -17.18 -8.62 -3.31
CA GLN A 28 -18.00 -8.84 -4.50
C GLN A 28 -17.50 -9.97 -5.41
N PHE A 29 -16.19 -10.05 -5.68
CA PHE A 29 -15.66 -10.85 -6.78
C PHE A 29 -14.77 -12.03 -6.36
N SER A 30 -14.25 -12.00 -5.13
CA SER A 30 -13.34 -13.04 -4.63
C SER A 30 -14.05 -14.39 -4.44
N GLU A 31 -13.29 -15.49 -4.64
CA GLU A 31 -13.71 -16.86 -4.32
C GLU A 31 -13.87 -17.09 -2.82
N LYS A 32 -13.28 -16.19 -2.00
CA LYS A 32 -13.31 -16.22 -0.54
C LYS A 32 -12.72 -17.51 0.03
N ASN A 33 -11.66 -18.02 -0.63
CA ASN A 33 -10.88 -19.10 -0.05
C ASN A 33 -10.11 -18.62 1.19
N ILE A 34 -9.58 -19.55 1.99
CA ILE A 34 -8.93 -19.22 3.26
C ILE A 34 -7.78 -18.21 3.12
N TYR A 35 -7.02 -18.28 2.03
CA TYR A 35 -5.90 -17.37 1.78
C TYR A 35 -6.42 -15.96 1.47
N GLU A 36 -7.43 -15.83 0.62
CA GLU A 36 -8.05 -14.53 0.30
C GLU A 36 -8.70 -13.90 1.52
N ILE A 37 -9.32 -14.69 2.42
CA ILE A 37 -9.86 -14.20 3.69
C ILE A 37 -8.73 -13.65 4.59
N ILE A 38 -7.60 -14.35 4.69
CA ILE A 38 -6.43 -13.87 5.45
C ILE A 38 -5.90 -12.57 4.85
N LEU A 39 -5.80 -12.48 3.52
CA LEU A 39 -5.37 -11.26 2.82
C LEU A 39 -6.34 -10.09 3.04
N ALA A 40 -7.64 -10.34 3.00
CA ALA A 40 -8.66 -9.33 3.31
C ALA A 40 -8.55 -8.83 4.76
N GLY A 41 -8.27 -9.72 5.71
CA GLY A 41 -7.96 -9.35 7.10
C GLY A 41 -6.70 -8.47 7.20
N CYS A 42 -5.62 -8.85 6.51
CA CYS A 42 -4.40 -8.04 6.44
C CYS A 42 -4.66 -6.66 5.84
N LEU A 43 -5.50 -6.58 4.82
CA LEU A 43 -5.90 -5.33 4.18
C LEU A 43 -6.65 -4.41 5.16
N VAL A 44 -7.61 -4.94 5.92
CA VAL A 44 -8.34 -4.18 6.95
C VAL A 44 -7.40 -3.66 8.02
N ILE A 45 -6.48 -4.50 8.53
CA ILE A 45 -5.49 -4.09 9.53
C ILE A 45 -4.59 -2.98 8.96
N THR A 46 -4.13 -3.13 7.72
CA THR A 46 -3.31 -2.12 7.02
C THR A 46 -4.05 -0.79 6.91
N ILE A 47 -5.32 -0.80 6.51
CA ILE A 47 -6.15 0.41 6.42
C ILE A 47 -6.22 1.11 7.77
N ILE A 48 -6.59 0.40 8.84
CA ILE A 48 -6.76 0.98 10.18
C ILE A 48 -5.44 1.58 10.69
N VAL A 49 -4.37 0.80 10.67
CA VAL A 49 -3.06 1.22 11.21
C VAL A 49 -2.50 2.41 10.42
N SER A 50 -2.58 2.36 9.08
CA SER A 50 -2.10 3.44 8.22
C SER A 50 -2.92 4.72 8.39
N GLN A 51 -4.25 4.62 8.56
CA GLN A 51 -5.08 5.80 8.89
C GLN A 51 -4.69 6.42 10.23
N LEU A 52 -4.45 5.61 11.27
CA LEU A 52 -4.01 6.09 12.58
C LEU A 52 -2.65 6.80 12.48
N PHE A 53 -1.71 6.24 11.74
CA PHE A 53 -0.39 6.85 11.53
C PHE A 53 -0.48 8.17 10.76
N TRP A 54 -1.16 8.21 9.62
CA TRP A 54 -1.24 9.40 8.78
C TRP A 54 -2.13 10.51 9.36
N ASN A 55 -2.89 10.23 10.41
CA ASN A 55 -3.57 11.28 11.19
C ASN A 55 -2.58 12.15 11.97
N ASN A 56 -1.52 11.54 12.53
CA ASN A 56 -0.46 12.24 13.24
C ASN A 56 0.91 11.60 12.95
N PRO A 57 1.57 11.94 11.83
CA PRO A 57 2.73 11.22 11.34
C PRO A 57 4.01 11.62 12.09
N ILE A 58 4.19 11.05 13.28
CA ILE A 58 5.41 11.21 14.07
C ILE A 58 6.45 10.16 13.65
N LYS A 59 7.61 10.63 13.17
CA LYS A 59 8.71 9.76 12.77
C LYS A 59 9.13 8.84 13.93
N HIS A 60 9.38 7.57 13.61
CA HIS A 60 9.78 6.50 14.54
C HIS A 60 8.85 6.24 15.75
N SER A 61 7.67 6.84 15.80
CA SER A 61 6.64 6.51 16.79
C SER A 61 6.25 5.03 16.73
N THR A 62 5.66 4.51 17.80
CA THR A 62 5.21 3.11 17.85
C THR A 62 4.27 2.78 16.70
N ILE A 63 3.30 3.66 16.41
CA ILE A 63 2.36 3.45 15.30
C ILE A 63 3.06 3.44 13.94
N HIS A 64 4.07 4.29 13.72
CA HIS A 64 4.87 4.29 12.49
C HIS A 64 5.62 2.96 12.28
N ARG A 65 6.17 2.39 13.36
CA ARG A 65 6.86 1.10 13.29
C ARG A 65 5.89 -0.04 13.02
N ILE A 66 4.72 -0.03 13.68
CA ILE A 66 3.66 -1.02 13.46
C ILE A 66 3.16 -0.94 12.02
N ASP A 67 2.86 0.26 11.52
CA ASP A 67 2.46 0.49 10.12
C ASP A 67 3.45 -0.11 9.12
N GLY A 68 4.73 0.19 9.28
CA GLY A 68 5.77 -0.35 8.42
C GLY A 68 5.92 -1.88 8.48
N ILE A 69 5.66 -2.50 9.65
CA ILE A 69 5.67 -3.97 9.80
C ILE A 69 4.45 -4.59 9.12
N VAL A 70 3.26 -4.06 9.40
CA VAL A 70 1.98 -4.53 8.84
C VAL A 70 2.00 -4.42 7.31
N ALA A 71 2.50 -3.30 6.76
CA ALA A 71 2.60 -3.11 5.32
C ALA A 71 3.54 -4.15 4.67
N LYS A 72 4.70 -4.44 5.27
CA LYS A 72 5.66 -5.42 4.74
C LYS A 72 5.11 -6.85 4.78
N ILE A 73 4.50 -7.24 5.90
CA ILE A 73 3.87 -8.56 6.04
C ILE A 73 2.75 -8.70 5.02
N SER A 74 1.86 -7.71 4.93
CA SER A 74 0.75 -7.73 3.98
C SER A 74 1.25 -7.82 2.54
N LEU A 75 2.21 -6.97 2.14
CA LEU A 75 2.77 -7.02 0.79
C LEU A 75 3.41 -8.38 0.48
N GLY A 76 4.16 -8.96 1.42
CA GLY A 76 4.74 -10.28 1.27
C GLY A 76 3.70 -11.39 1.09
N LEU A 77 2.62 -11.36 1.87
CA LEU A 77 1.52 -12.31 1.75
C LEU A 77 0.76 -12.16 0.43
N PHE A 78 0.44 -10.92 0.02
CA PHE A 78 -0.22 -10.65 -1.27
C PHE A 78 0.66 -11.14 -2.44
N PHE A 79 1.95 -10.83 -2.40
CA PHE A 79 2.90 -11.25 -3.44
C PHE A 79 3.03 -12.78 -3.49
N GLY A 80 3.26 -13.43 -2.35
CA GLY A 80 3.38 -14.89 -2.28
C GLY A 80 2.11 -15.60 -2.74
N TYR A 81 0.94 -15.11 -2.36
CA TYR A 81 -0.34 -15.67 -2.79
C TYR A 81 -0.52 -15.60 -4.31
N ILE A 82 -0.34 -14.41 -4.90
CA ILE A 82 -0.55 -14.23 -6.34
C ILE A 82 0.47 -15.02 -7.16
N THR A 83 1.71 -15.11 -6.71
CA THR A 83 2.79 -15.78 -7.46
C THR A 83 2.80 -17.30 -7.33
N LEU A 84 2.38 -17.85 -6.19
CA LEU A 84 2.51 -19.29 -5.91
C LEU A 84 1.18 -20.04 -5.95
N TYR A 85 0.05 -19.36 -5.68
CA TYR A 85 -1.24 -20.02 -5.45
C TYR A 85 -2.34 -19.56 -6.39
N LYS A 86 -2.46 -18.26 -6.66
CA LYS A 86 -3.52 -17.73 -7.51
C LYS A 86 -3.27 -18.11 -8.97
N LYS A 87 -4.28 -18.68 -9.61
CA LYS A 87 -4.27 -18.93 -11.06
C LYS A 87 -4.82 -17.70 -11.77
N ILE A 88 -3.93 -16.86 -12.28
CA ILE A 88 -4.30 -15.72 -13.12
C ILE A 88 -3.78 -15.89 -14.54
N ASP A 89 -4.42 -15.22 -15.50
CA ASP A 89 -3.97 -15.16 -16.88
C ASP A 89 -2.51 -14.65 -16.98
N THR A 90 -1.76 -15.16 -17.95
CA THR A 90 -0.34 -14.85 -18.11
C THR A 90 -0.07 -13.36 -18.36
N MET A 91 -0.91 -12.65 -19.11
CA MET A 91 -0.76 -11.21 -19.31
C MET A 91 -1.00 -10.44 -18.02
N LEU A 92 -2.03 -10.84 -17.26
CA LEU A 92 -2.33 -10.25 -15.95
C LEU A 92 -1.19 -10.51 -14.95
N PHE A 93 -0.57 -11.69 -14.99
CA PHE A 93 0.58 -12.01 -14.16
C PHE A 93 1.78 -11.09 -14.45
N TYR A 94 2.12 -10.85 -15.72
CA TYR A 94 3.20 -9.91 -16.05
C TYR A 94 2.88 -8.47 -15.66
N LEU A 95 1.62 -8.04 -15.84
CA LEU A 95 1.19 -6.73 -15.37
C LEU A 95 1.31 -6.59 -13.85
N PHE A 96 0.94 -7.63 -13.10
CA PHE A 96 1.14 -7.68 -11.66
C PHE A 96 2.63 -7.53 -11.28
N LEU A 97 3.54 -8.24 -11.95
CA LEU A 97 4.98 -8.10 -11.68
C LEU A 97 5.50 -6.68 -11.95
N ILE A 98 5.04 -6.04 -13.03
CA ILE A 98 5.37 -4.63 -13.33
C ILE A 98 4.88 -3.72 -12.20
N ILE A 99 3.64 -3.92 -11.73
CA ILE A 99 3.07 -3.17 -10.60
C ILE A 99 3.93 -3.36 -9.35
N MET A 100 4.37 -4.59 -9.04
CA MET A 100 5.23 -4.87 -7.88
C MET A 100 6.59 -4.16 -7.97
N VAL A 101 7.20 -4.08 -9.16
CA VAL A 101 8.43 -3.28 -9.36
C VAL A 101 8.18 -1.81 -9.02
N TRP A 102 7.05 -1.25 -9.46
CA TRP A 102 6.68 0.13 -9.12
C TRP A 102 6.40 0.33 -7.62
N VAL A 103 5.75 -0.64 -6.95
CA VAL A 103 5.58 -0.61 -5.49
C VAL A 103 6.94 -0.49 -4.80
N VAL A 104 7.89 -1.36 -5.14
CA VAL A 104 9.24 -1.35 -4.55
C VAL A 104 9.97 -0.03 -4.85
N TYR A 105 9.90 0.44 -6.09
CA TYR A 105 10.53 1.70 -6.51
C TYR A 105 9.99 2.90 -5.72
N PHE A 106 8.67 3.04 -5.58
CA PHE A 106 8.07 4.15 -4.85
C PHE A 106 8.28 4.05 -3.34
N PHE A 107 8.31 2.84 -2.76
CA PHE A 107 8.74 2.66 -1.37
C PHE A 107 10.19 3.11 -1.16
N PHE A 108 11.10 2.74 -2.06
CA PHE A 108 12.49 3.15 -1.99
C PHE A 108 12.64 4.68 -2.07
N LEU A 109 11.97 5.34 -3.03
CA LEU A 109 12.01 6.81 -3.15
C LEU A 109 11.38 7.50 -1.93
N SER A 110 10.24 7.01 -1.45
CA SER A 110 9.59 7.49 -0.23
C SER A 110 10.55 7.45 0.95
N ASP A 111 11.22 6.32 1.17
CA ASP A 111 12.18 6.11 2.24
C ASP A 111 13.45 7.01 2.09
N TYR A 112 13.98 7.13 0.86
CA TYR A 112 15.10 8.02 0.55
C TYR A 112 14.80 9.48 0.94
N HIS A 113 13.61 9.99 0.56
CA HIS A 113 13.23 11.36 0.88
C HIS A 113 12.87 11.55 2.36
N SER A 114 12.27 10.56 3.02
CA SER A 114 11.91 10.62 4.45
C SER A 114 13.14 10.62 5.38
N ARG A 115 14.24 9.98 4.95
CA ARG A 115 15.54 10.03 5.63
C ARG A 115 16.15 11.43 5.60
N LYS A 116 16.04 12.12 4.47
CA LYS A 116 16.55 13.50 4.32
C LYS A 116 15.70 14.52 5.07
N GLN A 117 14.39 14.48 4.85
CA GLN A 117 13.44 15.39 5.47
C GLN A 117 12.10 14.69 5.65
N TRP A 118 11.72 14.49 6.91
CA TRP A 118 10.46 13.88 7.27
C TRP A 118 9.27 14.68 6.71
N CYS A 119 8.28 13.99 6.15
CA CYS A 119 7.09 14.59 5.52
C CYS A 119 7.36 15.74 4.54
N CYS A 120 8.48 15.74 3.80
CA CYS A 120 8.65 16.66 2.67
C CYS A 120 7.73 16.29 1.49
N ASN A 121 7.50 17.23 0.56
CA ASN A 121 6.61 17.02 -0.58
C ASN A 121 6.92 15.75 -1.40
N HIS A 122 8.20 15.51 -1.67
CA HIS A 122 8.62 14.31 -2.42
C HIS A 122 8.33 13.02 -1.66
N HIS A 123 8.60 13.00 -0.35
CA HIS A 123 8.24 11.86 0.50
C HIS A 123 6.73 11.59 0.43
N ILE A 124 5.90 12.63 0.56
CA ILE A 124 4.44 12.50 0.50
C ILE A 124 3.98 12.00 -0.88
N ILE A 125 4.51 12.55 -1.98
CA ILE A 125 4.15 12.10 -3.34
C ILE A 125 4.49 10.62 -3.53
N TYR A 126 5.73 10.23 -3.26
CA TYR A 126 6.17 8.85 -3.51
C TYR A 126 5.46 7.85 -2.61
N HIS A 127 5.18 8.22 -1.36
CA HIS A 127 4.37 7.39 -0.48
C HIS A 127 2.93 7.25 -1.02
N GLY A 128 2.31 8.34 -1.47
CA GLY A 128 0.99 8.31 -2.09
C GLY A 128 0.94 7.44 -3.35
N MET A 129 1.99 7.50 -4.19
CA MET A 129 2.13 6.62 -5.34
C MET A 129 2.25 5.15 -4.91
N SER A 130 3.00 4.84 -3.85
CA SER A 130 3.05 3.47 -3.32
C SER A 130 1.68 2.96 -2.88
N HIS A 131 0.84 3.79 -2.25
CA HIS A 131 -0.54 3.42 -1.93
C HIS A 131 -1.37 3.09 -3.18
N ILE A 132 -1.27 3.91 -4.22
CA ILE A 132 -1.98 3.69 -5.50
C ILE A 132 -1.56 2.36 -6.12
N PHE A 133 -0.24 2.08 -6.19
CA PHE A 133 0.25 0.84 -6.76
C PHE A 133 -0.07 -0.38 -5.88
N CYS A 134 0.00 -0.27 -4.55
CA CYS A 134 -0.45 -1.33 -3.63
C CYS A 134 -1.95 -1.62 -3.80
N PHE A 135 -2.78 -0.58 -3.93
CA PHE A 135 -4.19 -0.72 -4.28
C PHE A 135 -4.35 -1.53 -5.57
N THR A 136 -3.75 -1.08 -6.68
CA THR A 136 -3.88 -1.78 -7.96
C THR A 136 -3.37 -3.22 -7.90
N GLY A 137 -2.25 -3.47 -7.22
CA GLY A 137 -1.67 -4.81 -7.07
C GLY A 137 -2.54 -5.74 -6.24
N SER A 138 -3.18 -5.21 -5.19
CA SER A 138 -4.08 -6.01 -4.34
C SER A 138 -5.34 -6.49 -5.07
N LEU A 139 -5.80 -5.80 -6.13
CA LEU A 139 -6.94 -6.26 -6.92
C LEU A 139 -6.68 -7.61 -7.61
N PHE A 140 -5.44 -7.89 -8.00
CA PHE A 140 -5.06 -9.16 -8.64
C PHE A 140 -5.20 -10.37 -7.72
N ALA A 141 -5.21 -10.16 -6.40
CA ALA A 141 -5.47 -11.25 -5.46
C ALA A 141 -6.95 -11.69 -5.48
N PHE A 142 -7.86 -10.85 -5.95
CA PHE A 142 -9.31 -11.04 -5.83
C PHE A 142 -10.04 -11.11 -7.18
N VAL A 143 -9.30 -10.97 -8.29
CA VAL A 143 -9.76 -11.24 -9.66
C VAL A 143 -9.74 -12.74 -9.94
#